data_AF-A0A832DT61-F1
#
_entry.id   AF-A0A832DT61-F1
#
_cell.length_a   1.000
_cell.length_b   1.000
_cell.length_c   1.000
_cell.angle_alpha   90.00
_cell.angle_beta   90.00
_cell.angle_gamma   90.00
#
_symmetry.space_group_name_H-M   'P 1'
#
loop_
_entity.id
_entity.type
_entity.pdbx_description
1 polymer ?
#
loop_
_entity_poly.entity_id
_entity_poly.type
_entity_poly.pdbx_seq_one_letter_code
_entity_poly.pdbx_strand_id
1 'polypeptide(L)'
;MERIGGVHAEWYRRHIVHLAYAMEALEEGDHGAACYHAYHAVSALLSGIIGLDPYAPGAYVKTLSAMLKTAVDHPPADVATCGGFLDSQYFSGEDGEKCVACAERLIDTLHGLLLL
;
A
#
# COMPACT_ATOMS: atom_id res chain seq x y z
N MET A 1 -11.11 -13.98 -15.17
CA MET A 1 -10.88 -13.05 -14.06
C MET A 1 -9.71 -12.17 -14.46
N GLU A 2 -9.93 -10.88 -14.65
CA GLU A 2 -8.92 -9.97 -15.20
C GLU A 2 -7.78 -9.74 -14.19
N ARG A 3 -6.54 -9.81 -14.67
CA ARG A 3 -5.33 -9.58 -13.87
C ARG A 3 -4.46 -8.55 -14.57
N ILE A 4 -3.86 -7.64 -13.81
CA ILE A 4 -2.92 -6.63 -14.30
C ILE A 4 -1.58 -6.93 -13.65
N GLY A 5 -0.56 -7.29 -14.45
CA GLY A 5 0.75 -7.68 -13.92
C GLY A 5 0.68 -8.86 -12.93
N GLY A 6 -0.28 -9.78 -13.10
CA GLY A 6 -0.49 -10.88 -12.15
C GLY A 6 -1.31 -10.52 -10.91
N VAL A 7 -1.67 -9.25 -10.67
CA VAL A 7 -2.55 -8.82 -9.57
C VAL A 7 -4.02 -8.87 -9.99
N HIS A 8 -4.92 -9.31 -9.12
CA HIS A 8 -6.36 -9.29 -9.38
C HIS A 8 -6.87 -7.86 -9.62
N ALA A 9 -7.67 -7.63 -10.69
CA ALA A 9 -8.13 -6.30 -11.10
C ALA A 9 -8.79 -5.48 -9.97
N GLU A 10 -9.64 -6.10 -9.15
CA GLU A 10 -10.27 -5.41 -7.99
C GLU A 10 -9.26 -4.92 -6.94
N TRP A 11 -8.19 -5.67 -6.65
CA TRP A 11 -7.13 -5.18 -5.75
C TRP A 11 -6.38 -4.02 -6.37
N TYR A 12 -6.08 -4.11 -7.66
CA TYR A 12 -5.41 -3.04 -8.40
C TYR A 12 -6.26 -1.76 -8.43
N ARG A 13 -7.57 -1.89 -8.66
CA ARG A 13 -8.52 -0.77 -8.62
C ARG A 13 -8.56 -0.11 -7.24
N ARG A 14 -8.67 -0.88 -6.17
CA ARG A 14 -8.68 -0.35 -4.79
C ARG A 14 -7.39 0.39 -4.46
N HIS A 15 -6.25 -0.17 -4.86
CA HIS A 15 -4.95 0.45 -4.72
C HIS A 15 -4.91 1.85 -5.38
N ILE A 16 -5.32 1.97 -6.65
CA ILE A 16 -5.35 3.26 -7.37
C ILE A 16 -6.29 4.26 -6.70
N VAL A 17 -7.51 3.82 -6.35
CA VAL A 17 -8.52 4.70 -5.73
C VAL A 17 -8.02 5.25 -4.40
N HIS A 18 -7.42 4.41 -3.55
CA HIS A 18 -6.85 4.88 -2.30
C HIS A 18 -5.65 5.80 -2.49
N LEU A 19 -4.79 5.57 -3.48
CA LEU A 19 -3.68 6.48 -3.74
C LEU A 19 -4.20 7.88 -4.15
N ALA A 20 -5.22 7.93 -5.02
CA ALA A 20 -5.84 9.19 -5.41
C ALA A 20 -6.42 9.95 -4.21
N TYR A 21 -7.17 9.25 -3.34
CA TYR A 21 -7.70 9.88 -2.11
C TYR A 21 -6.62 10.30 -1.12
N ALA A 22 -5.48 9.60 -1.07
CA ALA A 22 -4.38 10.00 -0.21
C ALA A 22 -3.77 11.34 -0.66
N MET A 23 -3.63 11.52 -1.98
CA MET A 23 -3.12 12.75 -2.58
C MET A 23 -4.12 13.90 -2.39
N GLU A 24 -5.41 13.67 -2.67
CA GLU A 24 -6.48 14.66 -2.46
C GLU A 24 -6.55 15.12 -1.00
N ALA A 25 -6.57 14.18 -0.05
CA ALA A 25 -6.57 14.51 1.37
C ALA A 25 -5.35 15.32 1.80
N LEU A 26 -4.17 15.02 1.23
CA LEU A 26 -2.97 15.81 1.51
C LEU A 26 -3.07 17.24 0.97
N GLU A 27 -3.62 17.41 -0.24
CA GLU A 27 -3.87 18.73 -0.84
C GLU A 27 -4.87 19.57 0.00
N GLU A 28 -5.84 18.91 0.64
CA GLU A 28 -6.81 19.52 1.54
C GLU A 28 -6.25 19.79 2.95
N GLY A 29 -5.05 19.30 3.27
CA GLY A 29 -4.43 19.40 4.59
C GLY A 29 -4.96 18.39 5.62
N ASP A 30 -5.75 17.40 5.20
CA ASP A 30 -6.17 16.29 6.06
C ASP A 30 -5.09 15.19 6.11
N HIS A 31 -4.09 15.42 6.96
CA HIS A 31 -2.99 14.48 7.16
C HIS A 31 -3.46 13.10 7.66
N GLY A 32 -4.55 13.06 8.44
CA GLY A 32 -5.12 11.82 8.95
C GLY A 32 -5.70 10.95 7.84
N ALA A 33 -6.54 11.54 7.00
CA ALA A 33 -7.09 10.87 5.82
C ALA A 33 -5.98 10.51 4.81
N ALA A 34 -5.00 11.39 4.62
CA ALA A 34 -3.85 11.11 3.75
C ALA A 34 -3.08 9.85 4.19
N CYS A 35 -2.73 9.74 5.48
CA CYS A 35 -2.05 8.55 6.02
C CYS A 35 -2.91 7.28 5.95
N TYR A 36 -4.21 7.39 6.28
CA TYR A 36 -5.14 6.27 6.20
C TYR A 36 -5.21 5.71 4.76
N HIS A 37 -5.40 6.60 3.78
CA HIS A 37 -5.50 6.20 2.38
C HIS A 37 -4.17 5.74 1.80
N ALA A 38 -3.05 6.36 2.17
CA ALA A 38 -1.71 5.90 1.80
C ALA A 38 -1.44 4.46 2.26
N TYR A 39 -1.79 4.12 3.51
CA TYR A 39 -1.71 2.76 4.03
C TYR A 39 -2.57 1.78 3.22
N HIS A 40 -3.84 2.13 2.97
CA HIS A 40 -4.77 1.24 2.25
C HIS A 40 -4.40 1.07 0.78
N ALA A 41 -3.81 2.08 0.15
CA ALA A 41 -3.28 1.98 -1.21
C ALA A 41 -2.20 0.89 -1.30
N VAL A 42 -1.21 0.90 -0.39
CA VAL A 42 -0.15 -0.11 -0.35
C VAL A 42 -0.71 -1.48 0.04
N SER A 43 -1.58 -1.53 1.05
CA SER A 43 -2.20 -2.78 1.54
C SER A 43 -2.98 -3.50 0.43
N ALA A 44 -3.77 -2.77 -0.37
CA ALA A 44 -4.52 -3.33 -1.48
C ALA A 44 -3.59 -3.91 -2.56
N LEU A 45 -2.50 -3.20 -2.91
CA LEU A 45 -1.53 -3.69 -3.89
C LEU A 45 -0.84 -4.96 -3.40
N LEU A 46 -0.32 -4.95 -2.16
CA LEU A 46 0.32 -6.12 -1.54
C LEU A 46 -0.63 -7.31 -1.44
N SER A 47 -1.89 -7.08 -1.08
CA SER A 47 -2.93 -8.12 -1.04
C SER A 47 -3.09 -8.80 -2.40
N GLY A 48 -3.08 -8.00 -3.45
CA GLY A 48 -3.08 -8.47 -4.82
C GLY A 48 -1.84 -9.28 -5.20
N ILE A 49 -0.66 -8.83 -4.80
CA ILE A 49 0.63 -9.47 -5.10
C ILE A 49 0.75 -10.83 -4.40
N ILE A 50 0.39 -10.91 -3.13
CA ILE A 50 0.44 -12.17 -2.37
C ILE A 50 -0.72 -13.12 -2.70
N GLY A 51 -1.64 -12.70 -3.58
CA GLY A 51 -2.69 -13.55 -4.13
C GLY A 51 -3.93 -13.71 -3.25
N LEU A 52 -4.26 -12.74 -2.39
CA LEU A 52 -5.50 -12.78 -1.61
C LEU A 52 -6.73 -12.60 -2.53
N ASP A 53 -7.84 -13.24 -2.18
CA ASP A 53 -9.13 -13.01 -2.83
C ASP A 53 -9.72 -11.66 -2.39
N PRO A 54 -10.08 -10.74 -3.30
CA PRO A 54 -10.63 -9.43 -2.95
C PRO A 54 -12.05 -9.44 -2.39
N TYR A 55 -12.78 -10.54 -2.55
CA TYR A 55 -14.16 -10.72 -2.08
C TYR A 55 -14.22 -11.63 -0.85
N ALA A 56 -13.19 -12.43 -0.62
CA ALA A 56 -13.05 -13.29 0.55
C ALA A 56 -11.58 -13.32 1.06
N PRO A 57 -11.00 -12.20 1.50
CA PRO A 57 -9.58 -12.10 1.85
C PRO A 57 -9.17 -12.95 3.07
N GLY A 58 -10.12 -13.61 3.75
CA GLY A 58 -9.90 -14.35 4.98
C GLY A 58 -9.55 -13.44 6.16
N ALA A 59 -9.18 -14.04 7.30
CA ALA A 59 -8.62 -13.33 8.44
C ALA A 59 -7.14 -12.99 8.20
N TYR A 60 -6.86 -12.22 7.14
CA TYR A 60 -5.50 -11.81 6.80
C TYR A 60 -5.27 -10.37 7.25
N VAL A 61 -5.11 -10.18 8.56
CA VAL A 61 -4.61 -8.91 9.11
C VAL A 61 -3.14 -9.08 9.41
N LYS A 62 -2.29 -8.74 8.44
CA LYS A 62 -0.86 -8.57 8.65
C LYS A 62 -0.52 -7.10 8.42
N THR A 63 0.41 -6.58 9.21
CA THR A 63 0.99 -5.25 9.01
C THR A 63 1.60 -5.14 7.62
N LEU A 64 1.71 -3.93 7.05
CA LEU A 64 2.35 -3.70 5.76
C LEU A 64 3.76 -4.27 5.76
N SER A 65 4.50 -4.13 6.85
CA SER A 65 5.83 -4.71 7.03
C SER A 65 5.85 -6.23 6.84
N ALA A 66 4.85 -6.96 7.34
CA ALA A 66 4.76 -8.41 7.22
C ALA A 66 4.29 -8.86 5.84
N MET A 67 3.37 -8.10 5.22
CA MET A 67 2.95 -8.32 3.83
C MET A 67 4.11 -8.07 2.86
N LEU A 68 4.87 -7.00 3.07
CA LEU A 68 6.03 -6.64 2.27
C LEU A 68 7.10 -7.74 2.29
N LYS A 69 7.41 -8.32 3.47
CA LYS A 69 8.32 -9.47 3.58
C LYS A 69 7.82 -10.73 2.89
N THR A 70 6.50 -10.85 2.72
CA THR A 70 5.89 -11.98 2.00
C THR A 70 5.99 -11.76 0.48
N ALA A 71 5.82 -10.51 0.03
CA ALA A 71 5.90 -10.14 -1.38
C ALA A 71 7.34 -10.01 -1.89
N VAL A 72 8.27 -9.59 -1.03
CA VAL A 72 9.66 -9.26 -1.36
C VAL A 72 10.58 -9.89 -0.32
N ASP A 73 11.42 -10.81 -0.76
CA ASP A 73 12.28 -11.60 0.13
C ASP A 73 13.35 -10.73 0.83
N HIS A 74 13.89 -9.73 0.11
CA HIS A 74 14.88 -8.78 0.61
C HIS A 74 14.57 -7.34 0.16
N PRO A 75 13.59 -6.66 0.77
CA PRO A 75 13.25 -5.29 0.39
C PRO A 75 14.40 -4.33 0.70
N PRO A 76 14.64 -3.31 -0.15
CA PRO A 76 15.55 -2.22 0.17
C PRO A 76 15.26 -1.58 1.54
N ALA A 77 16.30 -1.08 2.21
CA ALA A 77 16.18 -0.59 3.59
C ALA A 77 15.18 0.58 3.73
N ASP A 78 15.14 1.47 2.75
CA ASP A 78 14.19 2.58 2.67
C ASP A 78 12.75 2.09 2.47
N VAL A 79 12.55 1.06 1.67
CA VAL A 79 11.25 0.41 1.43
C VAL A 79 10.73 -0.28 2.70
N ALA A 80 11.59 -1.02 3.40
CA ALA A 80 11.26 -1.62 4.69
C ALA A 80 10.93 -0.55 5.75
N THR A 81 11.69 0.55 5.76
CA THR A 81 11.46 1.69 6.66
C THR A 81 10.10 2.33 6.39
N CYS A 82 9.72 2.53 5.14
CA CYS A 82 8.43 3.09 4.77
C CYS A 82 7.25 2.17 5.15
N GLY A 83 7.41 0.84 5.04
CA GLY A 83 6.40 -0.11 5.50
C GLY A 83 6.12 0.04 6.99
N GLY A 84 7.17 0.09 7.81
CA GLY A 84 7.05 0.29 9.26
C GLY A 84 6.51 1.67 9.63
N PHE A 85 6.88 2.71 8.86
CA PHE A 85 6.37 4.05 9.07
C PHE A 85 4.86 4.13 8.84
N LEU A 86 4.36 3.61 7.71
CA LEU A 86 2.92 3.60 7.42
C LEU A 86 2.13 2.76 8.45
N ASP A 87 2.68 1.63 8.89
CA ASP A 87 2.10 0.84 9.99
C ASP A 87 1.92 1.68 11.26
N SER A 88 2.93 2.50 11.61
CA SER A 88 2.87 3.37 12.80
C SER A 88 1.91 4.54 12.66
N GLN A 89 1.74 5.06 11.43
CA GLN A 89 0.95 6.26 11.16
C GLN A 89 -0.52 5.99 10.88
N TYR A 90 -0.91 4.72 10.72
CA TYR A 90 -2.28 4.35 10.37
C TYR A 90 -3.35 4.95 11.30
N PHE A 91 -3.05 5.09 12.60
CA PHE A 91 -3.96 5.69 13.59
C PHE A 91 -3.57 7.10 14.03
N SER A 92 -2.29 7.47 13.98
CA SER A 92 -1.83 8.79 14.43
C SER A 92 -2.04 9.87 13.37
N GLY A 93 -1.74 9.56 12.09
CA GLY A 93 -1.98 10.49 10.99
C GLY A 93 -1.22 11.82 11.09
N GLU A 94 -0.07 11.83 11.76
CA GLU A 94 0.60 13.07 12.17
C GLU A 94 1.43 13.72 11.04
N ASP A 95 1.84 12.94 10.04
CA ASP A 95 2.75 13.38 8.97
C ASP A 95 2.28 12.85 7.61
N GLY A 96 1.24 13.50 7.08
CA GLY A 96 0.59 13.13 5.82
C GLY A 96 1.53 13.19 4.61
N GLU A 97 2.43 14.17 4.56
CA GLU A 97 3.41 14.30 3.47
C GLU A 97 4.32 13.08 3.41
N LYS A 98 4.88 12.68 4.56
CA LYS A 98 5.73 11.50 4.62
C LYS A 98 4.95 10.21 4.40
N CYS A 99 3.68 10.13 4.80
CA CYS A 99 2.83 8.98 4.51
C CYS A 99 2.66 8.79 3.00
N VAL A 100 2.27 9.85 2.27
CA VAL A 100 2.10 9.78 0.81
C VAL A 100 3.42 9.43 0.13
N ALA A 101 4.53 10.10 0.48
CA ALA A 101 5.85 9.80 -0.08
C ALA A 101 6.30 8.36 0.17
N CYS A 102 6.03 7.82 1.37
CA CYS A 102 6.34 6.42 1.67
C CYS A 102 5.46 5.44 0.90
N ALA A 103 4.17 5.76 0.72
CA ALA A 103 3.30 4.95 -0.13
C ALA A 103 3.79 4.93 -1.56
N GLU A 104 4.08 6.09 -2.18
CA GLU A 104 4.63 6.17 -3.54
C GLU A 104 5.92 5.32 -3.68
N ARG A 105 6.85 5.44 -2.74
CA ARG A 105 8.10 4.67 -2.75
C ARG A 105 7.88 3.16 -2.70
N LEU A 106 6.93 2.71 -1.87
CA LEU A 106 6.52 1.31 -1.78
C LEU A 106 5.87 0.86 -3.09
N ILE A 107 4.93 1.63 -3.61
CA ILE A 107 4.17 1.33 -4.82
C ILE A 107 5.09 1.22 -6.03
N ASP A 108 6.01 2.15 -6.21
CA ASP A 108 7.01 2.11 -7.30
C ASP A 108 7.86 0.84 -7.24
N THR A 109 8.30 0.45 -6.03
CA THR A 109 9.06 -0.80 -5.84
C THR A 109 8.23 -2.01 -6.23
N LEU A 110 6.98 -2.06 -5.77
CA LEU A 110 6.07 -3.18 -5.99
C LEU A 110 5.67 -3.29 -7.47
N HIS A 111 5.42 -2.18 -8.15
CA HIS A 111 5.16 -2.17 -9.59
C HIS A 111 6.38 -2.62 -10.39
N GLY A 112 7.59 -2.27 -9.97
CA GLY A 112 8.83 -2.78 -10.58
C GLY A 112 8.91 -4.31 -10.59
N LEU A 113 8.30 -4.99 -9.61
CA LEU A 113 8.23 -6.45 -9.55
C LEU A 113 7.20 -7.07 -10.50
N LEU A 114 6.13 -6.33 -10.85
CA LEU A 114 5.07 -6.82 -11.75
C LEU A 114 5.46 -6.76 -13.24
N LEU A 115 6.54 -6.04 -13.55
CA LEU A 115 7.08 -5.88 -14.90
C LEU A 115 8.16 -6.92 -15.23
N LEU A 116 8.55 -7.76 -14.28
CA LEU A 116 9.52 -8.86 -14.41
C LEU A 116 8.81 -10.19 -14.66
#